data_AF-A0A0F9L2X6-F1
#
_entry.id   AF-A0A0F9L2X6-F1
#
_cell.length_a   1.000
_cell.length_b   1.000
_cell.length_c   1.000
_cell.angle_alpha   90.00
_cell.angle_beta   90.00
_cell.angle_gamma   90.00
#
_symmetry.space_group_name_H-M   'P 1'
#
loop_
_entity.id
_entity.type
_entity.pdbx_description
1 polymer ?
#
loop_
_entity_poly.entity_id
_entity_poly.type
_entity_poly.pdbx_seq_one_letter_code
_entity_poly.pdbx_strand_id
1 'polypeptide(L)'
;MNMKNKNEKKVCIVGLDGTPFSLLKTLVNDGVLPNLSRIFKSGTFSPMTTALPEISSVAWTSFMTGKNPGKHNIFGFADLRPESYEMFFPNYLDMQSETLWDILSKNQKRSVIINMPSTYPAQELNGVMVSGFVAPNYEKAFYPSQLAEKFKEMDYRIDIDLEKALQSKDILINDLEETHERRERAILNLMENEEWDLFTAVITETDRLHHFLWDELENSDSHYREAFIKYYQKVDNFLGEIHKRLDDNTLFVIVSDHGFCKVNKQVYLNHWLEQAGYLSYKTEDPRFVMD
;
A
#
# COMPACT_ATOMS: atom_id res chain seq x y z
N MET A 1 -7.14 -33.27 7.55
CA MET A 1 -5.93 -32.76 8.22
C MET A 1 -4.80 -32.81 7.21
N ASN A 2 -4.59 -31.74 6.45
CA ASN A 2 -3.45 -31.65 5.54
C ASN A 2 -2.20 -31.46 6.38
N MET A 3 -1.29 -32.43 6.32
CA MET A 3 0.04 -32.26 6.89
C MET A 3 0.74 -31.18 6.07
N LYS A 4 0.85 -29.96 6.61
CA LYS A 4 1.67 -28.89 6.04
C LYS A 4 3.06 -29.46 5.76
N ASN A 5 3.44 -29.48 4.49
CA ASN A 5 4.66 -30.12 4.03
C ASN A 5 5.85 -29.29 4.52
N LYS A 6 6.46 -29.69 5.64
CA LYS A 6 7.47 -28.92 6.40
C LYS A 6 8.73 -28.52 5.61
N ASN A 7 8.89 -28.92 4.35
CA ASN A 7 10.06 -28.66 3.52
C ASN A 7 9.85 -27.64 2.38
N GLU A 8 8.65 -27.09 2.19
CA GLU A 8 8.43 -26.07 1.16
C GLU A 8 8.79 -24.68 1.68
N LYS A 9 9.68 -23.99 0.95
CA LYS A 9 10.04 -22.60 1.25
C LYS A 9 8.87 -21.69 0.92
N LYS A 10 8.46 -20.89 1.90
CA LYS A 10 7.39 -19.89 1.75
C LYS A 10 7.95 -18.48 1.82
N VAL A 11 7.20 -17.51 1.31
CA VAL A 11 7.54 -16.08 1.41
C VAL A 11 6.34 -15.32 1.94
N CYS A 12 6.55 -14.55 3.01
CA CYS A 12 5.57 -13.60 3.53
C CYS A 12 6.13 -12.18 3.36
N ILE A 13 5.39 -11.32 2.66
CA ILE A 13 5.77 -9.94 2.38
C ILE A 13 4.73 -9.01 3.00
N VAL A 14 5.18 -8.07 3.81
CA VAL A 14 4.33 -6.99 4.32
C VAL A 14 4.84 -5.65 3.80
N GLY A 15 4.00 -4.98 3.04
CA GLY A 15 4.21 -3.62 2.56
C GLY A 15 3.82 -2.59 3.62
N LEU A 16 4.69 -1.62 3.89
CA LEU A 16 4.41 -0.43 4.68
C LEU A 16 4.41 0.76 3.72
N ASP A 17 3.24 1.21 3.29
CA ASP A 17 3.11 2.25 2.27
C ASP A 17 3.70 3.58 2.77
N GLY A 18 4.46 4.25 1.92
CA GLY A 18 5.07 5.55 2.19
C GLY A 18 5.92 5.64 3.47
N THR A 19 6.57 4.56 3.90
CA THR A 19 7.27 4.45 5.19
C THR A 19 8.79 4.61 5.06
N PRO A 20 9.37 5.73 5.52
CA PRO A 20 10.80 5.99 5.34
C PRO A 20 11.67 5.10 6.22
N PHE A 21 12.78 4.60 5.66
CA PHE A 21 13.82 3.90 6.40
C PHE A 21 14.31 4.69 7.64
N SER A 22 14.49 6.01 7.48
CA SER A 22 14.94 6.91 8.55
C SER A 22 13.96 6.98 9.72
N LEU A 23 12.65 6.95 9.44
CA LEU A 23 11.62 6.96 10.46
C LEU A 23 11.65 5.66 11.28
N LEU A 24 11.60 4.50 10.61
CA LEU A 24 11.66 3.19 11.29
C LEU A 24 12.94 3.05 12.12
N LYS A 25 14.08 3.49 11.57
CA LYS A 25 15.36 3.47 12.29
C LYS A 25 15.30 4.30 13.58
N THR A 26 14.71 5.49 13.51
CA THR A 26 14.57 6.38 14.67
C THR A 26 13.66 5.76 15.72
N LEU A 27 12.47 5.31 15.34
CA LEU A 27 11.50 4.72 16.26
C LEU A 27 12.00 3.41 16.90
N VAL A 28 12.77 2.59 16.18
CA VAL A 28 13.44 1.41 16.75
C VAL A 28 14.50 1.79 17.78
N ASN A 29 15.34 2.79 17.48
CA ASN A 29 16.39 3.25 18.40
C ASN A 29 15.81 3.87 19.67
N ASP A 30 14.68 4.55 19.55
CA ASP A 30 13.95 5.15 20.67
C ASP A 30 13.16 4.11 21.49
N GLY A 31 13.18 2.84 21.10
CA GLY A 31 12.49 1.75 21.79
C GLY A 31 10.98 1.71 21.58
N VAL A 32 10.45 2.48 20.62
CA VAL A 32 9.02 2.55 20.29
C VAL A 32 8.53 1.26 19.62
N LEU A 33 9.38 0.62 18.80
CA LEU A 33 9.03 -0.53 17.94
C LEU A 33 9.79 -1.80 18.35
N PRO A 34 9.42 -2.44 19.49
CA PRO A 34 10.16 -3.57 20.03
C PRO A 34 10.11 -4.82 19.14
N ASN A 35 9.02 -5.10 18.42
CA ASN A 35 8.93 -6.27 17.56
C ASN A 35 9.82 -6.12 16.32
N LEU A 36 9.75 -4.97 15.65
CA LEU A 36 10.63 -4.62 14.53
C LEU A 36 12.09 -4.57 14.97
N SER A 37 12.40 -4.04 16.15
CA SER A 37 13.77 -4.09 16.71
C SER A 37 14.31 -5.52 16.77
N ARG A 38 13.47 -6.49 17.19
CA ARG A 38 13.84 -7.91 17.22
C ARG A 38 13.95 -8.51 15.82
N ILE A 39 12.98 -8.25 14.94
CA ILE A 39 12.96 -8.77 13.56
C ILE A 39 14.18 -8.29 12.78
N PHE A 40 14.53 -7.01 12.88
CA PHE A 40 15.67 -6.42 12.19
C PHE A 40 17.01 -6.97 12.71
N LYS A 41 17.12 -7.31 13.99
CA LYS A 41 18.33 -7.94 14.56
C LYS A 41 18.57 -9.35 14.04
N SER A 42 17.52 -10.10 13.69
CA SER A 42 17.64 -11.43 13.10
C SER A 42 17.79 -11.45 11.58
N GLY A 43 17.72 -10.29 10.91
CA GLY A 43 17.70 -10.19 9.46
C GLY A 43 18.54 -9.05 8.92
N THR A 44 18.12 -8.50 7.78
CA THR A 44 18.75 -7.34 7.15
C THR A 44 17.77 -6.17 7.16
N PHE A 45 18.24 -5.01 7.63
CA PHE A 45 17.50 -3.74 7.58
C PHE A 45 18.35 -2.73 6.83
N SER A 46 17.91 -2.31 5.65
CA SER A 46 18.71 -1.47 4.75
C SER A 46 17.83 -0.54 3.90
N PRO A 47 18.33 0.66 3.54
CA PRO A 47 17.61 1.57 2.65
C PRO A 47 17.59 1.03 1.22
N MET A 48 16.53 1.37 0.47
CA MET A 48 16.35 1.03 -0.93
C MET A 48 15.96 2.28 -1.74
N THR A 49 16.12 2.21 -3.06
CA THR A 49 15.70 3.26 -3.99
C THR A 49 14.36 2.88 -4.61
N THR A 50 13.41 3.82 -4.65
CA THR A 50 12.09 3.64 -5.25
C THR A 50 12.12 3.79 -6.77
N ALA A 51 11.04 3.39 -7.43
CA ALA A 51 10.83 3.63 -8.84
C ALA A 51 10.55 5.13 -9.11
N LEU A 52 10.81 5.57 -10.35
CA LEU A 52 10.46 6.92 -10.80
C LEU A 52 9.32 6.84 -11.82
N PRO A 53 8.18 7.55 -11.62
CA PRO A 53 7.89 8.49 -10.51
C PRO A 53 7.72 7.85 -9.13
N GLU A 54 8.08 8.59 -8.07
CA GLU A 54 8.00 8.16 -6.66
C GLU A 54 6.56 8.20 -6.13
N ILE A 55 5.69 7.35 -6.67
CA ILE A 55 4.27 7.29 -6.30
C ILE A 55 3.82 5.84 -6.15
N SER A 56 2.91 5.57 -5.21
CA SER A 56 2.57 4.20 -4.81
C SER A 56 2.08 3.33 -5.97
N SER A 57 1.27 3.87 -6.89
CA SER A 57 0.80 3.11 -8.05
C SER A 57 1.94 2.60 -8.94
N VAL A 58 3.02 3.38 -9.06
CA VAL A 58 4.19 3.05 -9.87
C VAL A 58 5.11 2.10 -9.12
N ALA A 59 5.40 2.41 -7.86
CA ALA A 59 6.32 1.65 -7.03
C ALA A 59 5.79 0.25 -6.70
N TRP A 60 4.51 0.12 -6.34
CA TRP A 60 3.88 -1.20 -6.13
C TRP A 60 3.78 -2.02 -7.42
N THR A 61 3.51 -1.38 -8.57
CA THR A 61 3.56 -2.08 -9.87
C THR A 61 4.98 -2.53 -10.22
N SER A 62 5.99 -1.71 -9.96
CA SER A 62 7.39 -2.10 -10.12
C SER A 62 7.77 -3.27 -9.20
N PHE A 63 7.33 -3.24 -7.94
CA PHE A 63 7.51 -4.33 -6.98
C PHE A 63 6.91 -5.64 -7.49
N MET A 64 5.63 -5.64 -7.88
CA MET A 64 4.95 -6.87 -8.25
C MET A 64 5.40 -7.43 -9.60
N THR A 65 5.97 -6.63 -10.50
CA THR A 65 6.40 -7.09 -11.83
C THR A 65 7.91 -7.28 -11.98
N GLY A 66 8.71 -6.69 -11.09
CA GLY A 66 10.16 -6.59 -11.25
C GLY A 66 10.58 -5.79 -12.49
N LYS A 67 9.70 -4.90 -12.99
CA LYS A 67 9.91 -4.07 -14.18
C LYS A 67 9.89 -2.58 -13.81
N ASN A 68 10.43 -1.74 -14.67
CA ASN A 68 10.30 -0.29 -14.55
C ASN A 68 9.04 0.23 -15.28
N PRO A 69 8.66 1.50 -15.09
CA PRO A 69 7.40 2.04 -15.62
C PRO A 69 7.27 1.98 -17.14
N GLY A 70 8.36 2.17 -17.87
CA GLY A 70 8.38 2.03 -19.33
C GLY A 70 8.13 0.60 -19.83
N LYS A 71 8.15 -0.41 -18.96
CA LYS A 71 7.83 -1.81 -19.28
C LYS A 71 6.45 -2.25 -18.78
N HIS A 72 6.05 -1.81 -17.59
CA HIS A 72 4.76 -2.20 -17.01
C HIS A 72 3.62 -1.23 -17.35
N ASN A 73 3.90 -0.08 -17.95
CA ASN A 73 2.92 0.88 -18.47
C ASN A 73 2.06 1.59 -17.41
N ILE A 74 2.57 1.73 -16.18
CA ILE A 74 1.88 2.48 -15.11
C ILE A 74 2.80 3.61 -14.69
N PHE A 75 2.34 4.86 -14.87
CA PHE A 75 3.12 6.07 -14.59
C PHE A 75 2.56 6.92 -13.44
N GLY A 76 1.38 6.56 -12.92
CA GLY A 76 0.72 7.25 -11.83
C GLY A 76 -0.72 6.77 -11.65
N PHE A 77 -1.46 7.40 -10.74
CA PHE A 77 -2.91 7.12 -10.55
C PHE A 77 -3.79 7.74 -11.64
N ALA A 78 -3.29 8.75 -12.35
CA ALA A 78 -3.95 9.37 -13.50
C ALA A 78 -2.97 9.48 -14.65
N ASP A 79 -3.46 9.30 -15.87
CA ASP A 79 -2.68 9.38 -17.10
C ASP A 79 -3.54 9.95 -18.24
N LEU A 80 -2.89 10.34 -19.34
CA LEU A 80 -3.56 10.86 -20.53
C LEU A 80 -3.72 9.78 -21.59
N ARG A 81 -4.88 9.74 -22.23
CA ARG A 81 -5.08 8.88 -23.40
C ARG A 81 -4.11 9.31 -24.51
N PRO A 82 -3.51 8.35 -25.25
CA PRO A 82 -2.64 8.68 -26.38
C PRO A 82 -3.31 9.63 -27.35
N GLU A 83 -2.56 10.63 -27.82
CA GLU A 83 -3.02 11.64 -28.78
C GLU A 83 -4.21 12.50 -28.31
N SER A 84 -4.48 12.53 -27.00
CA SER A 84 -5.50 13.41 -26.43
C SER A 84 -5.08 13.97 -25.06
N TYR A 85 -5.87 14.91 -24.55
CA TYR A 85 -5.75 15.45 -23.19
C TYR A 85 -6.81 14.84 -22.25
N GLU A 86 -7.49 13.77 -22.69
CA GLU A 86 -8.47 13.04 -21.89
C GLU A 86 -7.73 12.27 -20.79
N MET A 87 -8.03 12.60 -19.53
CA MET A 87 -7.50 11.87 -18.39
C MET A 87 -8.25 10.56 -18.19
N PHE A 88 -7.52 9.50 -17.86
CA PHE A 88 -8.07 8.25 -17.35
C PHE A 88 -7.29 7.81 -16.11
N PHE A 89 -7.87 6.86 -15.37
CA PHE A 89 -7.25 6.26 -14.19
C PHE A 89 -6.73 4.86 -14.55
N PRO A 90 -5.40 4.68 -14.72
CA PRO A 90 -4.83 3.36 -14.96
C PRO A 90 -5.18 2.40 -13.83
N ASN A 91 -5.47 1.16 -14.21
CA ASN A 91 -5.77 0.08 -13.27
C ASN A 91 -5.02 -1.20 -13.68
N TYR A 92 -5.26 -2.31 -13.00
CA TYR A 92 -4.53 -3.56 -13.24
C TYR A 92 -4.65 -4.06 -14.70
N LEU A 93 -5.74 -3.73 -15.40
CA LEU A 93 -5.93 -4.11 -16.81
C LEU A 93 -5.09 -3.27 -17.78
N ASP A 94 -4.61 -2.10 -17.38
CA ASP A 94 -3.74 -1.24 -18.18
C ASP A 94 -2.24 -1.63 -18.04
N MET A 95 -1.93 -2.49 -17.06
CA MET A 95 -0.58 -2.99 -16.82
C MET A 95 -0.15 -3.98 -17.91
N GLN A 96 1.05 -3.79 -18.45
CA GLN A 96 1.57 -4.56 -19.59
C GLN A 96 2.67 -5.57 -19.22
N SER A 97 2.73 -5.97 -17.96
CA SER A 97 3.76 -6.88 -17.46
C SER A 97 3.16 -7.94 -16.57
N GLU A 98 3.72 -9.15 -16.67
CA GLU A 98 3.38 -10.26 -15.80
C GLU A 98 3.85 -9.97 -14.36
N THR A 99 3.01 -10.28 -13.38
CA THR A 99 3.32 -10.14 -11.96
C THR A 99 4.01 -11.38 -11.39
N LEU A 100 4.57 -11.23 -10.19
CA LEU A 100 5.14 -12.31 -9.40
C LEU A 100 4.12 -13.44 -9.18
N TRP A 101 2.88 -13.12 -8.87
CA TRP A 101 1.85 -14.14 -8.62
C TRP A 101 1.29 -14.77 -9.90
N ASP A 102 1.35 -14.10 -11.05
CA ASP A 102 1.07 -14.75 -12.34
C ASP A 102 2.13 -15.83 -12.64
N ILE A 103 3.41 -15.49 -12.44
CA ILE A 103 4.54 -16.42 -12.62
C ILE A 103 4.38 -17.61 -11.65
N LEU A 104 4.05 -17.35 -10.39
CA LEU A 104 3.83 -18.41 -9.40
C LEU A 104 2.62 -19.28 -9.77
N SER A 105 1.53 -18.70 -10.23
CA SER A 105 0.34 -19.44 -10.66
C SER A 105 0.66 -20.41 -11.81
N LYS A 106 1.45 -19.96 -12.80
CA LYS A 106 1.93 -20.83 -13.90
C LYS A 106 2.80 -22.00 -13.41
N ASN A 107 3.43 -21.86 -12.24
CA ASN A 107 4.22 -22.89 -11.59
C ASN A 107 3.45 -23.65 -10.49
N GLN A 108 2.11 -23.58 -10.49
CA GLN A 108 1.23 -24.25 -9.53
C GLN A 108 1.48 -23.84 -8.07
N LYS A 109 2.09 -22.67 -7.85
CA LYS A 109 2.31 -22.08 -6.53
C LYS A 109 1.13 -21.18 -6.17
N ARG A 110 0.72 -21.23 -4.91
CA ARG A 110 -0.48 -20.55 -4.41
C ARG A 110 -0.12 -19.22 -3.76
N SER A 111 -0.79 -18.14 -4.16
CA SER A 111 -0.53 -16.79 -3.62
C SER A 111 -1.76 -16.21 -2.93
N VAL A 112 -1.57 -15.57 -1.78
CA VAL A 112 -2.60 -14.78 -1.10
C VAL A 112 -2.13 -13.33 -1.11
N ILE A 113 -2.87 -12.48 -1.80
CA ILE A 113 -2.56 -11.05 -1.97
C ILE A 113 -3.72 -10.25 -1.36
N ILE A 114 -3.42 -9.32 -0.46
CA ILE A 114 -4.42 -8.46 0.17
C ILE A 114 -3.91 -7.02 0.27
N ASN A 115 -4.79 -6.05 -0.02
CA ASN A 115 -4.53 -4.62 0.05
C ASN A 115 -3.45 -4.08 -0.90
N MET A 116 -2.96 -4.86 -1.85
CA MET A 116 -1.94 -4.40 -2.79
C MET A 116 -2.49 -3.31 -3.71
N PRO A 117 -1.94 -2.08 -3.72
CA PRO A 117 -2.37 -1.05 -4.65
C PRO A 117 -2.16 -1.47 -6.12
N SER A 118 -2.89 -0.81 -7.02
CA SER A 118 -2.85 -1.09 -8.46
C SER A 118 -3.36 -2.48 -8.89
N THR A 119 -3.97 -3.28 -8.02
CA THR A 119 -4.51 -4.61 -8.38
C THR A 119 -6.01 -4.67 -8.66
N TYR A 120 -6.69 -3.52 -8.69
CA TYR A 120 -8.09 -3.44 -9.07
C TYR A 120 -8.27 -3.43 -10.60
N PRO A 121 -9.31 -4.05 -11.16
CA PRO A 121 -10.16 -5.05 -10.52
C PRO A 121 -9.36 -6.35 -10.27
N ALA A 122 -9.72 -7.09 -9.22
CA ALA A 122 -9.01 -8.32 -8.88
C ALA A 122 -9.03 -9.30 -10.05
N GLN A 123 -7.85 -9.81 -10.40
CA GLN A 123 -7.69 -10.80 -11.47
C GLN A 123 -7.58 -12.21 -10.90
N GLU A 124 -7.82 -13.18 -11.78
CA GLU A 124 -7.66 -14.60 -11.48
C GLU A 124 -6.18 -14.95 -11.23
N LEU A 125 -5.95 -15.75 -10.19
CA LEU A 125 -4.67 -16.37 -9.87
C LEU A 125 -4.90 -17.72 -9.19
N ASN A 126 -3.85 -18.53 -9.07
CA ASN A 126 -3.89 -19.68 -8.16
C ASN A 126 -3.83 -19.19 -6.71
N GLY A 127 -4.97 -18.88 -6.10
CA GLY A 127 -5.00 -18.34 -4.75
C GLY A 127 -6.13 -17.36 -4.46
N VAL A 128 -5.79 -16.29 -3.74
CA VAL A 128 -6.70 -15.24 -3.30
C VAL A 128 -6.11 -13.88 -3.63
N MET A 129 -6.94 -12.98 -4.15
CA MET A 129 -6.62 -11.56 -4.32
C MET A 129 -7.73 -10.70 -3.74
N VAL A 130 -7.36 -9.83 -2.82
CA VAL A 130 -8.17 -8.73 -2.32
C VAL A 130 -7.45 -7.45 -2.70
N SER A 131 -8.03 -6.70 -3.64
CA SER A 131 -7.38 -5.53 -4.21
C SER A 131 -7.18 -4.42 -3.19
N GLY A 132 -6.07 -3.71 -3.31
CA GLY A 132 -5.84 -2.45 -2.61
C GLY A 132 -6.47 -1.26 -3.32
N PHE A 133 -6.26 -0.09 -2.73
CA PHE A 133 -6.68 1.19 -3.28
C PHE A 133 -5.98 1.48 -4.63
N VAL A 134 -6.65 2.07 -5.63
CA VAL A 134 -8.05 2.49 -5.67
C VAL A 134 -8.95 1.34 -6.15
N ALA A 135 -10.00 1.02 -5.41
CA ALA A 135 -10.97 -0.02 -5.78
C ALA A 135 -12.41 0.54 -5.76
N PRO A 136 -12.88 1.18 -6.84
CA PRO A 136 -14.16 1.91 -6.85
C PRO A 136 -15.40 1.02 -6.77
N ASN A 137 -15.28 -0.28 -7.06
CA ASN A 137 -16.37 -1.24 -6.88
C ASN A 137 -15.91 -2.35 -5.94
N TYR A 138 -16.53 -2.41 -4.76
CA TYR A 138 -16.19 -3.38 -3.72
C TYR A 138 -16.21 -4.82 -4.24
N GLU A 139 -17.29 -5.27 -4.88
CA GLU A 139 -17.44 -6.66 -5.35
C GLU A 139 -16.36 -7.07 -6.36
N LYS A 140 -15.88 -6.13 -7.18
CA LYS A 140 -14.80 -6.37 -8.16
C LYS A 140 -13.40 -6.34 -7.55
N ALA A 141 -13.26 -6.04 -6.25
CA ALA A 141 -11.99 -6.06 -5.55
C ALA A 141 -11.56 -7.47 -5.10
N PHE A 142 -12.39 -8.50 -5.32
CA PHE A 142 -12.17 -9.84 -4.77
C PHE A 142 -12.03 -10.92 -5.85
N TYR A 143 -11.02 -11.76 -5.69
CA TYR A 143 -10.90 -13.05 -6.36
C TYR A 143 -10.52 -14.14 -5.34
N PRO A 144 -11.22 -15.28 -5.29
CA PRO A 144 -12.49 -15.55 -5.97
C PRO A 144 -13.60 -14.57 -5.51
N SER A 145 -14.56 -14.27 -6.39
CA SER A 145 -15.58 -13.23 -6.12
C SER A 145 -16.46 -13.54 -4.90
N GLN A 146 -16.60 -14.82 -4.51
CA GLN A 146 -17.35 -15.22 -3.31
C GLN A 146 -16.72 -14.72 -2.00
N LEU A 147 -15.47 -14.28 -2.02
CA LEU A 147 -14.83 -13.69 -0.84
C LEU A 147 -15.44 -12.33 -0.46
N ALA A 148 -16.05 -11.61 -1.40
CA ALA A 148 -16.60 -10.29 -1.15
C ALA A 148 -17.66 -10.30 -0.04
N GLU A 149 -18.60 -11.25 -0.08
CA GLU A 149 -19.62 -11.42 0.96
C GLU A 149 -19.00 -11.83 2.31
N LYS A 150 -18.03 -12.75 2.32
CA LYS A 150 -17.32 -13.12 3.56
C LYS A 150 -16.62 -11.92 4.20
N PHE A 151 -15.96 -11.09 3.39
CA PHE A 151 -15.27 -9.90 3.87
C PHE A 151 -16.25 -8.84 4.37
N LYS A 152 -17.41 -8.73 3.72
CA LYS A 152 -18.49 -7.86 4.17
C LYS A 152 -19.06 -8.30 5.53
N GLU A 153 -19.22 -9.60 5.77
CA GLU A 153 -19.59 -10.15 7.08
C GLU A 153 -18.55 -9.87 8.18
N MET A 154 -17.27 -9.76 7.81
CA MET A 154 -16.17 -9.37 8.70
C MET A 154 -16.06 -7.85 8.93
N ASP A 155 -16.96 -7.07 8.33
CA ASP A 155 -16.96 -5.61 8.38
C ASP A 155 -15.65 -5.01 7.83
N TYR A 156 -15.10 -5.66 6.80
CA TYR A 156 -13.85 -5.28 6.14
C TYR A 156 -13.98 -3.97 5.36
N ARG A 157 -12.87 -3.21 5.27
CA ARG A 157 -12.75 -1.98 4.49
C ARG A 157 -11.55 -2.05 3.55
N ILE A 158 -11.75 -1.60 2.30
CA ILE A 158 -10.67 -1.53 1.31
C ILE A 158 -9.76 -0.34 1.53
N ASP A 159 -10.21 0.77 2.09
CA ASP A 159 -9.35 1.89 2.51
C ASP A 159 -10.12 2.73 3.54
N ILE A 160 -9.46 3.74 4.10
CA ILE A 160 -10.13 4.78 4.90
C ILE A 160 -11.14 5.59 4.07
N ASP A 161 -12.08 6.24 4.75
CA ASP A 161 -12.98 7.22 4.14
C ASP A 161 -12.26 8.57 4.01
N LEU A 162 -11.62 8.79 2.86
CA LEU A 162 -10.85 10.01 2.59
C LEU A 162 -11.68 11.30 2.69
N GLU A 163 -12.96 11.26 2.32
CA GLU A 163 -13.82 12.44 2.40
C GLU A 163 -14.09 12.82 3.86
N LYS A 164 -14.29 11.84 4.74
CA LYS A 164 -14.40 12.09 6.18
C LYS A 164 -13.08 12.51 6.81
N ALA A 165 -11.97 11.87 6.41
CA ALA A 165 -10.65 12.18 6.91
C ALA A 165 -10.23 13.64 6.66
N LEU A 166 -10.68 14.23 5.54
CA LEU A 166 -10.43 15.64 5.21
C LEU A 166 -11.13 16.64 6.15
N GLN A 167 -12.11 16.20 6.94
CA GLN A 167 -12.89 17.09 7.81
C GLN A 167 -12.16 17.44 9.11
N SER A 168 -11.40 16.50 9.68
CA SER A 168 -10.54 16.76 10.85
C SER A 168 -9.52 15.65 11.06
N LYS A 169 -8.40 16.00 11.71
CA LYS A 169 -7.35 15.05 12.11
C LYS A 169 -7.88 13.98 13.09
N ASP A 170 -8.79 14.35 13.99
CA ASP A 170 -9.37 13.40 14.96
C ASP A 170 -10.23 12.33 14.27
N ILE A 171 -11.05 12.73 13.30
CA ILE A 171 -11.85 11.80 12.48
C ILE A 171 -10.93 10.86 11.70
N LEU A 172 -9.89 11.41 11.07
CA LEU A 172 -8.89 10.60 10.37
C LEU A 172 -8.23 9.56 11.29
N ILE A 173 -7.76 9.96 12.47
CA ILE A 173 -7.06 9.07 13.40
C ILE A 173 -7.97 7.91 13.80
N ASN A 174 -9.23 8.21 14.16
CA ASN A 174 -10.20 7.17 14.51
C ASN A 174 -10.47 6.23 13.31
N ASP A 175 -10.60 6.78 12.10
CA ASP A 175 -10.88 5.98 10.91
C ASP A 175 -9.69 5.11 10.47
N LEU A 176 -8.45 5.61 10.65
CA LEU A 176 -7.22 4.85 10.49
C LEU A 176 -7.16 3.67 11.46
N GLU A 177 -7.47 3.91 12.74
CA GLU A 177 -7.44 2.88 13.77
C GLU A 177 -8.48 1.78 13.52
N GLU A 178 -9.70 2.18 13.16
CA GLU A 178 -10.81 1.28 12.87
C GLU A 178 -10.54 0.46 11.60
N THR A 179 -10.07 1.12 10.53
CA THR A 179 -9.74 0.45 9.26
C THR A 179 -8.59 -0.54 9.43
N HIS A 180 -7.55 -0.16 10.19
CA HIS A 180 -6.45 -1.05 10.52
C HIS A 180 -6.93 -2.32 11.25
N GLU A 181 -7.77 -2.18 12.28
CA GLU A 181 -8.28 -3.35 13.03
C GLU A 181 -9.10 -4.29 12.15
N ARG A 182 -9.96 -3.75 11.30
CA ARG A 182 -10.79 -4.52 10.37
C ARG A 182 -9.91 -5.29 9.37
N ARG A 183 -8.88 -4.63 8.83
CA ARG A 183 -7.94 -5.23 7.88
C ARG A 183 -7.01 -6.24 8.56
N GLU A 184 -6.52 -5.95 9.77
CA GLU A 184 -5.72 -6.89 10.57
C GLU A 184 -6.49 -8.20 10.77
N ARG A 185 -7.76 -8.15 11.19
CA ARG A 185 -8.61 -9.34 11.33
C ARG A 185 -8.73 -10.13 10.02
N ALA A 186 -8.94 -9.44 8.89
CA ALA A 186 -9.05 -10.07 7.58
C ALA A 186 -7.73 -10.71 7.12
N ILE A 187 -6.60 -10.01 7.29
CA ILE A 187 -5.27 -10.50 6.94
C ILE A 187 -4.93 -11.74 7.75
N LEU A 188 -5.13 -11.72 9.07
CA LEU A 188 -4.87 -12.87 9.93
C LEU A 188 -5.80 -14.04 9.61
N ASN A 189 -7.08 -13.77 9.31
CA ASN A 189 -8.02 -14.80 8.88
C ASN A 189 -7.56 -15.51 7.60
N LEU A 190 -7.13 -14.75 6.58
CA LEU A 190 -6.58 -15.35 5.36
C LEU A 190 -5.30 -16.15 5.65
N MET A 191 -4.38 -15.62 6.46
CA MET A 191 -3.12 -16.29 6.78
C MET A 191 -3.33 -17.64 7.50
N GLU A 192 -4.37 -17.74 8.34
CA GLU A 192 -4.71 -18.94 9.10
C GLU A 192 -5.52 -19.96 8.31
N ASN A 193 -6.41 -19.52 7.41
CA ASN A 193 -7.39 -20.37 6.74
C ASN A 193 -7.09 -20.68 5.27
N GLU A 194 -6.21 -19.91 4.62
CA GLU A 194 -5.77 -20.19 3.25
C GLU A 194 -4.42 -20.92 3.25
N GLU A 195 -4.27 -21.87 2.33
CA GLU A 195 -2.94 -22.39 1.98
C GLU A 195 -2.24 -21.38 1.06
N TRP A 196 -0.93 -21.19 1.25
CA TRP A 196 -0.13 -20.25 0.45
C TRP A 196 1.35 -20.64 0.43
N ASP A 197 2.00 -20.35 -0.70
CA ASP A 197 3.45 -20.30 -0.89
C ASP A 197 3.96 -18.85 -0.80
N LEU A 198 3.17 -17.90 -1.31
CA LEU A 198 3.39 -16.46 -1.19
C LEU A 198 2.22 -15.81 -0.44
N PHE A 199 2.50 -15.08 0.64
CA PHE A 199 1.53 -14.23 1.30
C PHE A 199 1.99 -12.77 1.20
N THR A 200 1.16 -11.89 0.65
CA THR A 200 1.47 -10.46 0.55
C THR A 200 0.34 -9.63 1.12
N ALA A 201 0.65 -8.75 2.07
CA ALA A 201 -0.28 -7.77 2.60
C ALA A 201 0.33 -6.37 2.56
N VAL A 202 -0.45 -5.34 2.25
CA VAL A 202 0.01 -3.94 2.33
C VAL A 202 -0.80 -3.18 3.37
N ILE A 203 -0.10 -2.43 4.22
CA ILE A 203 -0.66 -1.47 5.18
C ILE A 203 -0.57 -0.10 4.52
N THR A 204 -1.66 0.35 3.89
CA THR A 204 -1.73 1.64 3.18
C THR A 204 -1.96 2.81 4.13
N GLU A 205 -2.45 2.52 5.34
CA GLU A 205 -2.76 3.49 6.36
C GLU A 205 -1.53 4.26 6.86
N THR A 206 -0.32 3.71 6.74
CA THR A 206 0.92 4.42 7.08
C THR A 206 1.14 5.63 6.16
N ASP A 207 0.89 5.48 4.86
CA ASP A 207 0.95 6.59 3.90
C ASP A 207 -0.10 7.66 4.20
N ARG A 208 -1.33 7.24 4.52
CA ARG A 208 -2.41 8.15 4.95
C ARG A 208 -2.01 8.92 6.20
N LEU A 209 -1.51 8.23 7.23
CA LEU A 209 -1.01 8.86 8.44
C LEU A 209 0.03 9.94 8.12
N HIS A 210 0.97 9.65 7.23
CA HIS A 210 2.00 10.60 6.82
C HIS A 210 1.41 11.81 6.10
N HIS A 211 0.53 11.61 5.12
CA HIS A 211 -0.07 12.72 4.37
C HIS A 211 -0.74 13.77 5.24
N PHE A 212 -1.32 13.37 6.37
CA PHE A 212 -2.08 14.29 7.23
C PHE A 212 -1.35 14.72 8.49
N LEU A 213 -0.44 13.90 9.03
CA LEU A 213 0.19 14.12 10.34
C LEU A 213 1.72 14.21 10.29
N TRP A 214 2.38 14.14 9.12
CA TRP A 214 3.85 14.20 9.04
C TRP A 214 4.42 15.45 9.75
N ASP A 215 3.80 16.61 9.54
CA ASP A 215 4.25 17.88 10.15
C ASP A 215 4.13 17.90 11.68
N GLU A 216 3.26 17.04 12.25
CA GLU A 216 3.08 16.95 13.70
C GLU A 216 4.25 16.23 14.38
N LEU A 217 5.07 15.48 13.64
CA LEU A 217 6.28 14.85 14.19
C LEU A 217 7.29 15.85 14.73
N GLU A 218 7.34 17.06 14.14
CA GLU A 218 8.23 18.14 14.55
C GLU A 218 7.69 18.91 15.77
N ASN A 219 6.41 18.75 16.12
CA ASN A 219 5.76 19.46 17.21
C ASN A 219 5.65 18.59 18.47
N SER A 220 6.56 18.77 19.43
CA SER A 220 6.65 17.95 20.64
C SER A 220 5.43 18.02 21.54
N ASP A 221 4.65 19.10 21.48
CA ASP A 221 3.51 19.35 22.38
C ASP A 221 2.16 18.97 21.74
N SER A 222 2.19 18.35 20.55
CA SER A 222 0.99 17.96 19.82
C SER A 222 0.51 16.58 20.23
N HIS A 223 -0.74 16.46 20.69
CA HIS A 223 -1.39 15.16 20.92
C HIS A 223 -1.45 14.31 19.63
N TYR A 224 -1.36 14.94 18.44
CA TYR A 224 -1.27 14.25 17.16
C TYR A 224 0.06 13.51 16.97
N ARG A 225 1.15 14.03 17.54
CA ARG A 225 2.43 13.32 17.57
C ARG A 225 2.30 12.03 18.36
N GLU A 226 1.64 12.07 19.52
CA GLU A 226 1.40 10.87 20.31
C GLU A 226 0.53 9.86 19.55
N ALA A 227 -0.53 10.32 18.88
CA ALA A 227 -1.38 9.47 18.03
C ALA A 227 -0.58 8.81 16.89
N PHE A 228 0.29 9.57 16.21
CA PHE A 228 1.18 9.04 15.18
C PHE A 228 2.08 7.91 15.73
N ILE A 229 2.72 8.15 16.87
CA ILE A 229 3.61 7.16 17.50
C ILE A 229 2.83 5.92 17.94
N LYS A 230 1.65 6.10 18.55
CA LYS A 230 0.75 5.00 18.93
C LYS A 230 0.30 4.18 17.72
N TYR A 231 0.03 4.83 16.60
CA TYR A 231 -0.30 4.12 15.37
C TYR A 231 0.86 3.22 14.92
N TYR A 232 2.09 3.72 14.94
CA TYR A 232 3.26 2.90 14.63
C TYR A 232 3.51 1.75 15.62
N GLN A 233 3.18 1.94 16.90
CA GLN A 233 3.19 0.83 17.88
C GLN A 233 2.14 -0.24 17.54
N LYS A 234 0.97 0.16 17.02
CA LYS A 234 -0.05 -0.77 16.53
C LYS A 234 0.46 -1.58 15.33
N VAL A 235 1.06 -0.90 14.35
CA VAL A 235 1.73 -1.54 13.21
C VAL A 235 2.83 -2.51 13.67
N ASP A 236 3.68 -2.11 14.62
CA ASP A 236 4.73 -2.97 15.18
C ASP A 236 4.17 -4.23 15.84
N ASN A 237 3.10 -4.09 16.62
CA ASN A 237 2.43 -5.22 17.25
C ASN A 237 1.85 -6.18 16.20
N PHE A 238 1.17 -5.65 15.18
CA PHE A 238 0.61 -6.44 14.10
C PHE A 238 1.68 -7.20 13.31
N LEU A 239 2.80 -6.54 12.97
CA LEU A 239 3.96 -7.20 12.34
C LEU A 239 4.55 -8.28 13.25
N GLY A 240 4.58 -8.05 14.56
CA GLY A 240 4.96 -9.04 15.55
C GLY A 240 4.02 -10.26 15.56
N GLU A 241 2.71 -10.05 15.42
CA GLU A 241 1.69 -11.11 15.34
C GLU A 241 1.79 -11.92 14.05
N ILE A 242 2.05 -11.27 12.92
CA ILE A 242 2.37 -11.96 11.65
C ILE A 242 3.62 -12.82 11.85
N HIS A 243 4.72 -12.22 12.30
CA HIS A 243 6.02 -12.91 12.43
C HIS A 243 5.94 -14.13 13.35
N LYS A 244 5.17 -14.08 14.45
CA LYS A 244 4.97 -15.22 15.37
C LYS A 244 4.27 -16.41 14.72
N ARG A 245 3.50 -16.20 13.64
CA ARG A 245 2.76 -17.25 12.92
C ARG A 245 3.58 -17.92 11.82
N LEU A 246 4.72 -17.33 11.45
CA LEU A 246 5.61 -17.86 10.44
C LEU A 246 6.49 -18.97 11.03
N ASP A 247 6.82 -19.97 10.22
CA ASP A 247 7.79 -21.01 10.58
C ASP A 247 9.21 -20.63 10.15
N ASP A 248 10.21 -21.37 10.65
CA ASP A 248 11.63 -21.13 10.35
C ASP A 248 11.99 -21.30 8.85
N ASN A 249 11.10 -21.88 8.04
CA ASN A 249 11.28 -22.08 6.60
C ASN A 249 10.61 -20.98 5.75
N THR A 250 10.01 -19.98 6.39
CA THR A 250 9.35 -18.86 5.73
C THR A 250 10.27 -17.64 5.70
N LEU A 251 10.55 -17.11 4.52
CA LEU A 251 11.21 -15.82 4.38
C LEU A 251 10.21 -14.70 4.68
N PHE A 252 10.49 -13.90 5.70
CA PHE A 252 9.71 -12.70 6.02
C PHE A 252 10.38 -11.44 5.46
N VAL A 253 9.63 -10.68 4.66
CA VAL A 253 10.09 -9.44 4.03
C VAL A 253 9.18 -8.30 4.46
N ILE A 254 9.77 -7.22 4.93
CA ILE A 254 9.07 -5.95 5.14
C ILE A 254 9.65 -4.97 4.14
N VAL A 255 8.79 -4.35 3.34
CA VAL A 255 9.21 -3.43 2.27
C VAL A 255 8.34 -2.18 2.29
N SER A 256 8.90 -1.07 1.86
CA SER A 256 8.15 0.15 1.57
C SER A 256 8.37 0.52 0.11
N ASP A 257 7.32 1.05 -0.51
CA ASP A 257 7.29 1.44 -1.91
C ASP A 257 7.99 2.79 -2.13
N HIS A 258 7.83 3.75 -1.22
CA HIS A 258 8.55 5.02 -1.23
C HIS A 258 8.78 5.59 0.18
N GLY A 259 9.58 6.66 0.23
CA GLY A 259 9.77 7.46 1.45
C GLY A 259 8.68 8.52 1.63
N PHE A 260 8.95 9.47 2.52
CA PHE A 260 8.06 10.55 2.89
C PHE A 260 8.89 11.68 3.49
N CYS A 261 8.46 12.91 3.28
CA CYS A 261 9.11 14.08 3.86
C CYS A 261 8.14 15.26 4.00
N LYS A 262 8.59 16.30 4.70
CA LYS A 262 7.85 17.53 4.88
C LYS A 262 7.74 18.32 3.58
N VAL A 263 6.54 18.77 3.26
CA VAL A 263 6.29 19.69 2.15
C VAL A 263 6.58 21.11 2.62
N ASN A 264 7.74 21.66 2.24
CA ASN A 264 8.10 23.03 2.60
C ASN A 264 7.45 24.09 1.70
N LYS A 265 7.30 23.77 0.41
CA LYS A 265 6.72 24.66 -0.61
C LYS A 265 6.05 23.82 -1.69
N GLN A 266 4.97 24.35 -2.25
CA GLN A 266 4.32 23.80 -3.44
C GLN A 266 4.50 24.78 -4.60
N VAL A 267 4.75 24.25 -5.80
CA VAL A 267 4.92 25.04 -7.02
C VAL A 267 3.82 24.67 -8.00
N TYR A 268 2.98 25.64 -8.34
CA TYR A 268 1.91 25.48 -9.33
C TYR A 268 2.49 25.65 -10.74
N LEU A 269 2.99 24.56 -11.31
CA LEU A 269 3.63 24.58 -12.64
C LEU A 269 2.68 25.06 -13.73
N ASN A 270 1.39 24.73 -13.64
CA ASN A 270 0.37 25.19 -14.57
C ASN A 270 0.26 26.72 -14.60
N HIS A 271 0.27 27.37 -13.43
CA HIS A 271 0.24 28.83 -13.33
C HIS A 271 1.53 29.46 -13.91
N TRP A 272 2.69 28.87 -13.63
CA TRP A 272 3.94 29.34 -14.23
C TRP A 272 3.96 29.18 -15.76
N LEU A 273 3.47 28.05 -16.28
CA LEU A 273 3.36 27.79 -17.72
C LEU A 273 2.43 28.78 -18.42
N GLU A 274 1.31 29.13 -17.77
CA GLU A 274 0.39 30.16 -18.25
C GLU A 274 1.06 31.53 -18.31
N GLN A 275 1.70 31.96 -17.22
CA GLN A 275 2.43 33.23 -17.16
C GLN A 275 3.56 33.32 -18.20
N ALA A 276 4.21 32.21 -18.50
CA ALA A 276 5.27 32.12 -19.49
C ALA A 276 4.75 32.02 -20.95
N GLY A 277 3.43 31.92 -21.15
CA GLY A 277 2.80 31.81 -22.46
C GLY A 277 2.88 30.42 -23.11
N TYR A 278 3.20 29.37 -22.33
CA TYR A 278 3.23 27.98 -22.79
C TYR A 278 1.90 27.24 -22.61
N LEU A 279 1.02 27.75 -21.74
CA LEU A 279 -0.30 27.21 -21.48
C LEU A 279 -1.36 28.30 -21.67
N SER A 280 -2.47 27.95 -22.30
CA SER A 280 -3.64 28.81 -22.44
C SER A 280 -4.89 27.97 -22.25
N TYR A 281 -5.85 28.49 -21.49
CA TYR A 281 -7.13 27.84 -21.22
C TYR A 281 -8.22 28.34 -22.17
N LYS A 282 -9.24 27.53 -22.41
CA LYS A 282 -10.41 27.95 -23.21
C LYS A 282 -11.40 28.78 -22.39
N THR A 283 -11.31 28.66 -21.06
CA THR A 283 -12.17 29.33 -20.08
C THR A 283 -11.34 30.17 -19.12
N GLU A 284 -11.99 31.14 -18.47
CA GLU A 284 -11.35 32.02 -17.49
C GLU A 284 -11.17 31.36 -16.09
N ASP A 285 -11.85 30.22 -15.84
CA ASP A 285 -11.80 29.48 -14.56
C ASP A 285 -11.60 27.97 -14.81
N PRO A 286 -10.40 27.57 -15.29
CA PRO A 286 -10.12 26.19 -15.66
C PRO A 286 -10.00 25.30 -14.41
N ARG A 287 -10.73 24.20 -14.39
CA ARG A 287 -10.67 23.17 -13.32
C ARG A 287 -9.88 21.94 -13.75
N PHE A 288 -9.82 21.68 -15.05
CA PHE A 288 -9.15 20.52 -15.64
C PHE A 288 -8.23 20.94 -16.79
N VAL A 289 -7.32 20.03 -17.19
CA VAL A 289 -6.39 20.24 -18.31
C VAL A 289 -7.12 20.53 -19.65
N MET A 290 -8.38 20.12 -19.76
CA MET A 290 -9.22 20.30 -20.95
C MET A 290 -9.90 21.67 -21.06
N ASP A 291 -9.92 22.43 -19.97
CA ASP A 291 -10.73 23.66 -19.82
C ASP A 291 -10.11 24.91 -20.45
#